data_AF-A0A7W1E922-F1
#
_entry.id   AF-A0A7W1E922-F1
#
_cell.length_a   1.000
_cell.length_b   1.000
_cell.length_c   1.000
_cell.angle_alpha   90.00
_cell.angle_beta   90.00
_cell.angle_gamma   90.00
#
_symmetry.space_group_name_H-M   'P 1'
#
loop_
_entity.id
_entity.type
_entity.pdbx_description
1 polymer ?
#
loop_
_entity_poly.entity_id
_entity_poly.type
_entity_poly.pdbx_seq_one_letter_code
_entity_poly.pdbx_strand_id
1 'polypeptide(L)'
;MKRSVAEWLNTRTPPAPENLIRRMLAEISSLGSADSDISAKALADAGASILKSLDKDGCTERSAALDLLAADALFTYAFEAAADSVPEIEETSRYVLERVTPR
;
A
#
# COMPACT_ATOMS: atom_id res chain seq x y z
N MET A 1 21.73 -2.33 -2.07
CA MET A 1 21.50 -0.98 -2.64
C MET A 1 20.13 -0.56 -2.17
N LYS A 2 20.04 0.56 -1.45
CA LYS A 2 18.78 1.13 -0.95
C LYS A 2 17.97 1.65 -2.13
N ARG A 3 16.71 1.23 -2.27
CA ARG A 3 15.82 1.59 -3.38
C ARG A 3 14.56 2.21 -2.78
N SER A 4 14.06 3.29 -3.37
CA SER A 4 12.82 3.91 -2.91
C SER A 4 11.60 3.05 -3.26
N VAL A 5 10.48 3.26 -2.58
CA VAL A 5 9.22 2.57 -2.90
C VAL A 5 8.81 2.81 -4.36
N ALA A 6 8.97 4.04 -4.87
CA ALA A 6 8.63 4.39 -6.24
C ALA A 6 9.49 3.64 -7.27
N GLU A 7 10.80 3.58 -7.05
CA GLU A 7 11.72 2.83 -7.92
C GLU A 7 11.40 1.33 -7.91
N TRP A 8 10.97 0.79 -6.78
CA TRP A 8 10.64 -0.62 -6.67
C TRP A 8 9.33 -0.99 -7.36
N LEU A 9 8.29 -0.16 -7.22
CA LEU A 9 7.03 -0.33 -7.95
C LEU A 9 7.24 -0.32 -9.47
N ASN A 10 8.14 0.52 -9.97
CA ASN A 10 8.50 0.58 -11.39
C ASN A 10 9.20 -0.69 -11.91
N THR A 11 9.63 -1.60 -11.02
CA THR A 11 10.21 -2.90 -11.42
C THR A 11 9.18 -4.02 -11.55
N ARG A 12 7.92 -3.79 -11.16
CA ARG A 12 6.86 -4.83 -11.21
C ARG A 12 6.44 -5.09 -12.66
N THR A 13 6.19 -6.36 -12.98
CA THR A 13 5.76 -6.80 -14.32
C THR A 13 4.53 -7.72 -14.21
N PRO A 14 3.44 -7.45 -14.93
CA PRO A 14 3.23 -6.31 -15.83
C PRO A 14 3.22 -4.96 -15.08
N PRO A 15 3.55 -3.84 -15.75
CA PRO A 15 3.47 -2.53 -15.11
C PRO A 15 2.02 -2.23 -14.73
N ALA A 16 1.83 -1.68 -13.53
CA ALA A 16 0.51 -1.22 -13.12
C ALA A 16 0.03 -0.04 -13.99
N PRO A 17 -1.28 0.11 -14.22
CA PRO A 17 -1.84 1.27 -14.91
C PRO A 17 -1.39 2.59 -14.26
N GLU A 18 -1.09 3.62 -15.05
CA GLU A 18 -0.50 4.85 -14.54
C GLU A 18 -1.35 5.56 -13.47
N ASN A 19 -2.68 5.51 -13.60
CA ASN A 19 -3.60 6.10 -12.62
C ASN A 19 -3.52 5.39 -11.26
N LEU A 20 -3.32 4.06 -11.26
CA LEU A 20 -3.13 3.27 -10.04
C LEU A 20 -1.79 3.61 -9.39
N ILE A 21 -0.69 3.66 -10.16
CA ILE A 21 0.63 4.06 -9.67
C ILE A 21 0.60 5.46 -9.07
N ARG A 22 0.04 6.44 -9.79
CA ARG A 22 -0.09 7.82 -9.28
C ARG A 22 -0.87 7.86 -7.97
N ARG A 23 -1.95 7.09 -7.86
CA ARG A 23 -2.77 7.06 -6.64
C ARG A 23 -2.02 6.47 -5.44
N MET A 24 -1.30 5.36 -5.63
CA MET A 24 -0.48 4.75 -4.58
C MET A 24 0.64 5.69 -4.13
N LEU A 25 1.39 6.28 -5.07
CA LEU A 25 2.49 7.19 -4.77
C LEU A 25 2.01 8.47 -4.07
N ALA A 26 0.83 8.99 -4.42
CA ALA A 26 0.24 10.12 -3.72
C ALA A 26 -0.01 9.82 -2.25
N GLU A 27 -0.51 8.62 -1.93
CA GLU A 27 -0.72 8.19 -0.54
C GLU A 27 0.60 7.99 0.21
N ILE A 28 1.56 7.30 -0.40
CA ILE A 28 2.87 7.06 0.21
C ILE A 28 3.58 8.40 0.50
N SER A 29 3.43 9.37 -0.40
CA SER A 29 3.97 10.72 -0.24
C SER A 29 3.26 11.51 0.86
N SER A 30 1.93 11.40 0.99
CA SER A 30 1.17 12.09 2.03
C SER A 30 1.54 11.62 3.44
N LEU A 31 1.97 10.36 3.57
CA LEU A 31 2.49 9.77 4.80
C LEU A 31 3.99 10.02 5.01
N GLY A 32 4.66 10.78 4.14
CA GLY A 32 6.09 11.11 4.26
C GLY A 32 7.03 9.94 4.00
N SER A 33 6.59 8.92 3.26
CA SER A 33 7.34 7.66 3.04
C SER A 33 7.86 7.46 1.61
N ALA A 34 7.73 8.47 0.74
CA ALA A 34 8.08 8.35 -0.68
C ALA A 34 9.59 8.13 -0.95
N ASP A 35 10.44 8.83 -0.18
CA ASP A 35 11.91 8.77 -0.33
C ASP A 35 12.55 7.74 0.61
N SER A 36 11.74 7.03 1.41
CA SER A 36 12.20 5.99 2.32
C SER A 36 12.55 4.70 1.57
N ASP A 37 13.42 3.90 2.17
CA ASP A 37 13.66 2.52 1.75
C ASP A 37 12.35 1.74 1.69
N ILE A 38 12.25 0.80 0.74
CA ILE A 38 11.09 -0.11 0.65
C ILE A 38 10.83 -0.74 2.03
N SER A 39 9.62 -0.55 2.51
CA SER A 39 9.18 -1.06 3.80
C SER A 39 7.78 -1.62 3.67
N ALA A 40 7.61 -2.91 3.99
CA ALA A 40 6.31 -3.56 4.04
C ALA A 40 5.33 -2.79 4.93
N LYS A 41 5.82 -2.23 6.04
CA LYS A 41 5.02 -1.40 6.96
C LYS A 41 4.56 -0.10 6.33
N ALA A 42 5.43 0.60 5.60
CA ALA A 42 5.06 1.85 4.92
C ALA A 42 3.99 1.63 3.83
N LEU A 43 4.09 0.51 3.10
CA LEU A 43 3.08 0.11 2.12
C LEU A 43 1.75 -0.25 2.80
N ALA A 44 1.79 -1.00 3.92
CA ALA A 44 0.61 -1.35 4.69
C ALA A 44 -0.07 -0.11 5.32
N ASP A 45 0.71 0.85 5.85
CA ASP A 45 0.20 2.11 6.39
C ASP A 45 -0.54 2.91 5.31
N ALA A 46 0.03 3.01 4.10
CA ALA A 46 -0.62 3.67 2.97
C ALA A 46 -1.95 2.98 2.60
N GLY A 47 -1.97 1.65 2.48
CA GLY A 47 -3.20 0.91 2.17
C GLY A 47 -4.28 1.12 3.24
N ALA A 48 -3.91 1.06 4.52
CA ALA A 48 -4.82 1.27 5.63
C ALA A 48 -5.35 2.72 5.72
N SER A 49 -4.51 3.72 5.39
CA SER A 49 -4.91 5.13 5.31
C SER A 49 -6.04 5.32 4.30
N ILE A 50 -5.93 4.71 3.11
CA ILE A 50 -6.96 4.77 2.08
C ILE A 50 -8.27 4.14 2.57
N LEU A 51 -8.22 2.93 3.13
CA LEU A 51 -9.42 2.25 3.65
C LEU A 51 -10.11 3.07 4.75
N LYS A 52 -9.34 3.70 5.65
CA LYS A 52 -9.88 4.54 6.72
C LYS A 52 -10.56 5.81 6.20
N SER A 53 -10.07 6.37 5.10
CA SER A 53 -10.71 7.51 4.44
C SER A 53 -12.02 7.07 3.75
N LEU A 54 -12.02 5.94 3.06
CA LEU A 54 -13.22 5.37 2.43
C LEU A 54 -14.33 5.01 3.43
N ASP A 55 -13.96 4.52 4.60
CA ASP A 55 -14.92 4.21 5.67
C ASP A 55 -15.62 5.48 6.20
N LYS A 56 -14.91 6.61 6.25
CA LYS A 56 -15.47 7.90 6.68
C LYS A 56 -16.32 8.58 5.62
N ASP A 57 -15.85 8.59 4.37
CA ASP A 57 -16.43 9.39 3.29
C ASP A 57 -17.50 8.60 2.51
N GLY A 58 -17.55 7.27 2.70
CA GLY A 58 -18.43 6.37 1.99
C GLY A 58 -17.83 5.85 0.68
N CYS A 59 -18.33 4.70 0.21
CA CYS A 59 -17.75 3.94 -0.91
C CYS A 59 -18.75 3.72 -2.06
N THR A 60 -19.63 4.69 -2.32
CA THR A 60 -20.74 4.53 -3.27
C THR A 60 -20.45 5.08 -4.67
N GLU A 61 -19.34 5.79 -4.85
CA GLU A 61 -18.96 6.40 -6.12
C GLU A 61 -17.87 5.59 -6.86
N ARG A 62 -17.77 5.81 -8.17
CA ARG A 62 -16.74 5.16 -9.01
C ARG A 62 -15.30 5.55 -8.62
N SER A 63 -15.12 6.74 -8.04
CA SER A 63 -13.85 7.22 -7.47
C SER A 63 -13.34 6.27 -6.38
N ALA A 64 -14.24 5.80 -5.52
CA ALA A 64 -13.91 4.85 -4.45
C ALA A 64 -13.40 3.50 -4.98
N ALA A 65 -13.79 3.10 -6.19
CA ALA A 65 -13.25 1.87 -6.80
C ALA A 65 -11.75 1.97 -7.08
N LEU A 66 -11.24 3.14 -7.50
CA LEU A 66 -9.81 3.34 -7.70
C LEU A 66 -9.05 3.32 -6.37
N ASP A 67 -9.64 3.91 -5.32
CA ASP A 67 -9.07 3.89 -3.97
C ASP A 67 -9.01 2.47 -3.41
N LEU A 68 -10.07 1.67 -3.57
CA LEU A 68 -10.07 0.26 -3.17
C LEU A 68 -8.99 -0.55 -3.90
N LEU A 69 -8.83 -0.35 -5.21
CA LEU A 69 -7.76 -0.98 -5.99
C LEU A 69 -6.37 -0.53 -5.53
N ALA A 70 -6.21 0.74 -5.16
CA ALA A 70 -4.95 1.24 -4.63
C ALA A 70 -4.63 0.63 -3.26
N ALA A 71 -5.61 0.50 -2.38
CA ALA A 71 -5.45 -0.15 -1.08
C ALA A 71 -5.08 -1.64 -1.26
N ASP A 72 -5.80 -2.36 -2.11
CA ASP A 72 -5.53 -3.78 -2.43
C ASP A 72 -4.11 -3.99 -2.99
N ALA A 73 -3.70 -3.17 -3.96
CA ALA A 73 -2.35 -3.21 -4.51
C ALA A 73 -1.29 -2.90 -3.46
N LEU A 74 -1.50 -1.90 -2.60
CA LEU A 74 -0.56 -1.55 -1.53
C LEU A 74 -0.38 -2.68 -0.52
N PHE A 75 -1.46 -3.39 -0.14
CA PHE A 75 -1.34 -4.57 0.73
C PHE A 75 -0.63 -5.72 0.01
N THR A 76 -0.97 -5.99 -1.25
CA THR A 76 -0.29 -6.99 -2.07
C THR A 76 1.21 -6.73 -2.11
N TYR A 77 1.60 -5.49 -2.34
CA TYR A 77 3.00 -5.09 -2.37
C TYR A 77 3.67 -5.06 -1.00
N ALA A 78 2.93 -4.78 0.08
CA ALA A 78 3.45 -4.94 1.44
C ALA A 78 3.85 -6.40 1.70
N PHE A 79 3.04 -7.36 1.26
CA PHE A 79 3.36 -8.78 1.38
C PHE A 79 4.47 -9.21 0.43
N GLU A 80 4.52 -8.72 -0.81
CA GLU A 80 5.67 -8.95 -1.70
C GLU A 80 6.99 -8.45 -1.10
N ALA A 81 6.97 -7.28 -0.46
CA ALA A 81 8.16 -6.72 0.19
C ALA A 81 8.61 -7.52 1.42
N ALA A 82 7.72 -8.27 2.05
CA ALA A 82 8.00 -9.14 3.18
C ALA A 82 8.23 -10.62 2.78
N ALA A 83 8.14 -10.94 1.48
CA ALA A 83 8.09 -12.32 1.01
C ALA A 83 9.44 -13.07 1.12
N ASP A 84 10.53 -12.36 1.42
CA ASP A 84 11.86 -12.95 1.56
C ASP A 84 11.98 -13.88 2.78
N SER A 85 11.06 -13.78 3.77
CA SER A 85 11.03 -14.71 4.89
C SER A 85 9.64 -14.91 5.50
N VAL A 86 9.37 -16.13 5.98
CA VAL A 86 8.11 -16.47 6.67
C VAL A 86 7.85 -15.56 7.91
N PRO A 87 8.85 -15.29 8.79
CA PRO A 87 8.63 -14.40 9.92
C PRO A 87 8.21 -12.99 9.52
N GLU A 88 8.75 -12.44 8.42
CA GLU A 88 8.39 -11.10 7.94
C GLU A 88 6.96 -11.08 7.37
N ILE A 89 6.53 -12.14 6.68
CA ILE A 89 5.14 -12.29 6.23
C ILE A 89 4.20 -12.33 7.45
N GLU A 90 4.53 -13.10 8.49
CA GLU A 90 3.71 -13.19 9.71
C GLU A 90 3.62 -11.85 10.45
N GLU A 91 4.74 -11.14 10.58
CA GLU A 91 4.78 -9.80 11.18
C GLU A 91 3.93 -8.81 10.37
N THR A 92 4.09 -8.80 9.06
CA THR A 92 3.32 -7.93 8.16
C THR A 92 1.83 -8.24 8.22
N SER A 93 1.46 -9.53 8.29
CA SER A 93 0.07 -9.96 8.42
C SER A 93 -0.57 -9.40 9.69
N ARG A 94 0.11 -9.54 10.84
CA ARG A 94 -0.36 -8.98 12.12
C ARG A 94 -0.49 -7.47 12.04
N TYR A 95 0.52 -6.81 11.47
CA TYR A 95 0.58 -5.37 11.34
C TYR A 95 -0.57 -4.80 10.49
N VAL A 96 -0.91 -5.47 9.38
CA VAL A 96 -2.06 -5.14 8.52
C VAL A 96 -3.37 -5.32 9.29
N LEU A 97 -3.57 -6.49 9.93
CA LEU A 97 -4.81 -6.78 10.66
C LEU A 97 -5.09 -5.76 11.78
N GLU A 98 -4.06 -5.33 12.51
CA GLU A 98 -4.18 -4.30 13.56
C GLU A 98 -4.67 -2.94 13.04
N ARG A 99 -4.52 -2.67 11.74
CA ARG A 99 -4.85 -1.38 11.12
C ARG A 99 -6.18 -1.36 10.38
N VAL A 100 -6.60 -2.50 9.86
CA VAL A 100 -7.82 -2.60 9.03
C VAL A 100 -9.01 -3.17 9.80
N THR A 101 -8.79 -3.75 10.98
CA THR A 101 -9.88 -4.26 11.82
C THR A 101 -10.61 -3.08 12.49
N PRO A 102 -11.94 -2.96 12.34
CA PRO A 102 -12.73 -1.97 13.07
C PRO A 102 -12.56 -2.15 14.58
N ARG A 103 -12.46 -1.05 15.32
CA ARG A 103 -12.49 -1.07 16.78
C ARG A 103 -13.92 -0.96 17.30
#